data_AF-A0A9P0ZC41-F1
#
_entry.id   AF-A0A9P0ZC41-F1
#
_cell.length_a   1.000
_cell.length_b   1.000
_cell.length_c   1.000
_cell.angle_alpha   90.00
_cell.angle_beta   90.00
_cell.angle_gamma   90.00
#
_symmetry.space_group_name_H-M   'P 1'
#
loop_
_entity.id
_entity.type
_entity.pdbx_description
1 polymer ?
#
loop_
_entity_poly.entity_id
_entity_poly.type
_entity_poly.pdbx_seq_one_letter_code
_entity_poly.pdbx_strand_id
1 'polypeptide(L)'
;MLNSYRLISAFIVRCKLQGLTPSLDLFHHFFQVALQNADGFLSVAARPKRKLFEGAPTSIHDWKYRFFFLRYSDERLPVRWNGYPPKITPPELAQELQGAIDKLKLGGVKGLKEFLTIQALSDAGIGLPPTQDQMDREAMKSRHEAKAATLRAAQVKARDSGRSITFW
;
A
#
# COMPACT_ATOMS: atom_id res chain seq x y z
N MET A 1 -6.85 -14.04 3.56
CA MET A 1 -5.69 -13.60 2.77
C MET A 1 -5.48 -12.10 2.95
N LEU A 2 -4.23 -11.66 3.05
CA LEU A 2 -3.85 -10.29 3.41
C LEU A 2 -3.42 -9.47 2.18
N ASN A 3 -3.76 -8.19 2.16
CA ASN A 3 -3.21 -7.18 1.25
C ASN A 3 -2.56 -6.06 2.08
N SER A 4 -1.64 -5.31 1.50
CA SER A 4 -0.84 -4.32 2.25
C SER A 4 -1.71 -3.22 2.87
N TYR A 5 -2.84 -2.88 2.25
CA TYR A 5 -3.85 -1.98 2.83
C TYR A 5 -4.28 -2.45 4.22
N ARG A 6 -4.61 -3.74 4.36
CA ARG A 6 -5.03 -4.32 5.65
C ARG A 6 -3.90 -4.30 6.68
N LEU A 7 -2.66 -4.53 6.24
CA LEU A 7 -1.50 -4.44 7.15
C LEU A 7 -1.27 -2.99 7.63
N ILE A 8 -1.31 -2.02 6.72
CA ILE A 8 -1.14 -0.60 7.02
C ILE A 8 -2.29 -0.11 7.93
N SER A 9 -3.53 -0.49 7.61
CA SER A 9 -4.71 -0.13 8.41
C SER A 9 -4.61 -0.67 9.82
N ALA A 10 -4.25 -1.96 9.98
CA ALA A 10 -4.06 -2.56 11.29
C ALA A 10 -2.94 -1.89 12.09
N PHE A 11 -1.85 -1.49 11.44
CA PHE A 11 -0.78 -0.73 12.07
C PHE A 11 -1.27 0.64 12.58
N ILE A 12 -2.00 1.40 11.75
CA ILE A 12 -2.54 2.70 12.12
C ILE A 12 -3.50 2.57 13.31
N VAL A 13 -4.44 1.61 13.24
CA VAL A 13 -5.38 1.32 14.33
C VAL A 13 -4.63 1.01 15.62
N ARG A 14 -3.62 0.13 15.56
CA ARG A 14 -2.84 -0.24 16.73
C ARG A 14 -2.07 0.93 17.34
N CYS A 15 -1.52 1.82 16.52
CA CYS A 15 -0.88 3.05 17.01
C CYS A 15 -1.89 3.92 17.76
N LYS A 16 -3.07 4.16 17.16
CA LYS A 16 -4.12 4.98 17.77
C LYS A 16 -4.64 4.41 19.08
N LEU A 17 -4.83 3.10 19.17
CA LEU A 17 -5.22 2.42 20.41
C LEU A 17 -4.20 2.60 21.55
N GLN A 18 -2.92 2.83 21.21
CA GLN A 18 -1.85 3.09 22.18
C GLN A 18 -1.58 4.60 22.38
N GLY A 19 -2.44 5.46 21.84
CA GLY A 19 -2.27 6.92 21.91
C GLY A 19 -1.05 7.44 21.14
N LEU A 20 -0.58 6.70 20.13
CA LEU A 20 0.57 7.05 19.31
C LEU A 20 0.14 7.60 17.96
N THR A 21 0.82 8.64 17.50
CA THR A 21 0.70 9.10 16.10
C THR A 21 1.44 8.12 15.20
N PRO A 22 0.78 7.49 14.21
CA PRO A 22 1.46 6.63 13.25
C PRO A 22 2.51 7.42 12.46
N SER A 23 3.73 6.90 12.35
CA SER A 23 4.80 7.51 11.57
C SER A 23 5.47 6.48 10.65
N LEU A 24 6.14 6.98 9.60
CA LEU A 24 6.85 6.15 8.65
C LEU A 24 8.04 5.43 9.30
N ASP A 25 8.76 6.09 10.22
CA ASP A 25 9.87 5.48 10.96
C ASP A 25 9.41 4.34 11.87
N LEU A 26 8.29 4.54 12.58
CA LEU A 26 7.70 3.51 13.43
C LEU A 26 7.21 2.34 12.58
N PHE A 27 6.62 2.61 11.41
CA PHE A 27 6.25 1.57 10.46
C PHE A 27 7.47 0.79 9.96
N HIS A 28 8.54 1.48 9.55
CA HIS A 28 9.77 0.86 9.05
C HIS A 28 10.55 0.08 10.11
N HIS A 29 10.33 0.37 11.39
CA HIS A 29 10.89 -0.43 12.48
C HIS A 29 10.39 -1.88 12.42
N PHE A 30 9.08 -2.08 12.20
CA PHE A 30 8.44 -3.40 12.18
C PHE A 30 8.35 -4.01 10.78
N PHE A 31 8.32 -3.18 9.74
CA PHE A 31 8.10 -3.61 8.36
C PHE A 31 9.18 -3.12 7.41
N GLN A 32 9.53 -3.97 6.45
CA GLN A 32 10.32 -3.59 5.28
C GLN A 32 9.35 -3.21 4.16
N VAL A 33 9.65 -2.12 3.45
CA VAL A 33 8.95 -1.75 2.22
C VAL A 33 9.98 -1.81 1.09
N ALA A 34 9.64 -2.50 0.01
CA ALA A 34 10.48 -2.60 -1.17
C ALA A 34 9.66 -2.22 -2.41
N LEU A 35 10.26 -1.37 -3.25
CA LEU A 35 9.78 -1.11 -4.60
C LEU A 35 10.02 -2.34 -5.47
N GLN A 36 9.02 -2.69 -6.26
CA GLN A 36 9.14 -3.71 -7.28
C GLN A 36 9.41 -3.00 -8.62
N ASN A 37 10.51 -3.39 -9.26
CA ASN A 37 11.12 -2.68 -10.39
C ASN A 37 10.23 -2.57 -11.65
N ALA A 38 9.12 -3.30 -11.74
CA ALA A 38 8.36 -3.40 -12.98
C ALA A 38 7.20 -2.41 -13.11
N ASP A 39 6.55 -1.96 -12.03
CA ASP A 39 5.18 -1.43 -12.18
C ASP A 39 4.76 -0.43 -11.08
N GLY A 40 5.71 0.20 -10.39
CA GLY A 40 5.38 1.15 -9.30
C GLY A 40 4.71 0.48 -8.08
N PHE A 41 4.82 -0.85 -7.97
CA PHE A 41 4.30 -1.59 -6.82
C PHE A 41 5.23 -1.51 -5.62
N LEU A 42 4.62 -1.49 -4.43
CA LEU A 42 5.31 -1.60 -3.15
C LEU A 42 4.92 -2.93 -2.50
N SER A 43 5.93 -3.74 -2.18
CA SER A 43 5.76 -4.89 -1.29
C SER A 43 6.10 -4.48 0.14
N VAL A 44 5.28 -4.89 1.10
CA VAL A 44 5.56 -4.74 2.54
C VAL A 44 5.90 -6.12 3.10
N ALA A 45 6.79 -6.24 4.08
CA ALA A 45 7.04 -7.51 4.76
C ALA A 45 7.37 -7.26 6.23
N ALA A 46 6.97 -8.15 7.12
CA ALA A 46 7.38 -8.08 8.52
C ALA A 46 8.90 -8.31 8.62
N ARG A 47 9.58 -7.48 9.41
CA ARG A 47 11.01 -7.66 9.65
C ARG A 47 11.25 -8.87 10.56
N PRO A 48 12.29 -9.68 10.27
CA PRO A 48 12.71 -10.75 11.18
C PRO A 48 12.96 -10.19 12.59
N LYS A 49 12.51 -10.93 13.63
CA LYS A 49 12.67 -10.57 15.06
C LYS A 49 11.98 -9.28 15.52
N ARG A 50 11.19 -8.62 14.66
CA ARG A 50 10.41 -7.41 14.99
C ARG A 50 8.94 -7.58 14.60
N LYS A 51 8.37 -8.74 14.90
CA LYS A 51 6.96 -9.03 14.58
C LYS A 51 6.04 -8.21 15.47
N LEU A 52 5.11 -7.49 14.84
CA LEU A 52 4.03 -6.77 15.54
C LEU A 52 2.70 -7.53 15.45
N PHE A 53 2.45 -8.21 14.33
CA PHE A 53 1.23 -8.98 14.11
C PHE A 53 1.53 -10.45 13.82
N GLU A 54 0.61 -11.30 14.25
CA GLU A 54 0.60 -12.71 13.88
C GLU A 54 0.08 -12.88 12.44
N GLY A 55 0.70 -13.77 11.68
CA GLY A 55 0.37 -14.02 10.27
C GLY A 55 0.69 -12.84 9.34
N ALA A 56 1.52 -11.88 9.78
CA ALA A 56 2.03 -10.85 8.89
C ALA A 56 2.92 -11.49 7.80
N PRO A 57 2.73 -11.12 6.51
CA PRO A 57 3.53 -11.57 5.39
C PRO A 57 5.01 -11.36 5.65
N THR A 58 5.79 -12.39 5.34
CA THR A 58 7.24 -12.37 5.48
C THR A 58 7.95 -12.34 4.13
N SER A 59 7.23 -12.69 3.07
CA SER A 59 7.71 -12.72 1.69
C SER A 59 6.77 -11.99 0.75
N ILE A 60 7.30 -11.52 -0.38
CA ILE A 60 6.50 -10.96 -1.47
C ILE A 60 5.48 -11.98 -2.03
N HIS A 61 5.81 -13.27 -1.92
CA HIS A 61 4.96 -14.37 -2.38
C HIS A 61 3.77 -14.65 -1.44
N ASP A 62 3.79 -14.10 -0.21
CA ASP A 62 2.70 -14.25 0.75
C ASP A 62 1.53 -13.29 0.46
N TRP A 63 1.72 -12.35 -0.48
CA TRP A 63 0.70 -11.35 -0.82
C TRP A 63 -0.23 -11.83 -1.92
N LYS A 64 -1.52 -11.53 -1.78
CA LYS A 64 -2.43 -11.51 -2.94
C LYS A 64 -2.04 -10.34 -3.84
N TYR A 65 -1.95 -10.60 -5.15
CA TYR A 65 -1.70 -9.62 -6.21
C TYR A 65 -2.75 -8.49 -6.34
N ARG A 66 -3.60 -8.23 -5.34
CA ARG A 66 -4.71 -7.26 -5.46
C ARG A 66 -4.47 -6.00 -4.64
N PHE A 67 -3.95 -5.07 -5.42
CA PHE A 67 -3.59 -3.64 -5.36
C PHE A 67 -4.36 -2.72 -4.40
N PHE A 68 -3.74 -1.56 -4.16
CA PHE A 68 -4.31 -0.32 -3.64
C PHE A 68 -4.15 0.75 -4.73
N PHE A 69 -5.23 1.47 -5.04
CA PHE A 69 -5.16 2.65 -5.90
C PHE A 69 -4.86 3.86 -5.03
N LEU A 70 -3.66 4.43 -5.15
CA LEU A 70 -3.38 5.74 -4.58
C LEU A 70 -3.89 6.79 -5.58
N ARG A 71 -5.08 7.36 -5.32
CA ARG A 71 -5.52 8.56 -6.03
C ARG A 71 -4.98 9.77 -5.30
N TYR A 72 -3.93 10.38 -5.85
CA TYR A 72 -3.43 11.68 -5.40
C TYR A 72 -4.39 12.78 -5.88
N SER A 73 -4.73 13.75 -5.01
CA SER A 73 -5.49 14.95 -5.39
C SER A 73 -4.60 16.03 -6.02
N ASP A 74 -3.27 15.93 -5.81
CA ASP A 74 -2.28 16.81 -6.40
C ASP A 74 -1.62 16.16 -7.63
N GLU A 75 -1.52 16.91 -8.73
CA GLU A 75 -0.91 16.46 -9.99
C GLU A 75 0.60 16.15 -9.88
N ARG A 76 1.21 16.43 -8.73
CA ARG A 76 2.63 16.20 -8.46
C ARG A 76 2.78 15.25 -7.29
N LEU A 77 3.11 13.99 -7.58
CA LEU A 77 3.74 13.12 -6.59
C LEU A 77 5.05 13.81 -6.15
N PRO A 78 5.23 14.15 -4.87
CA PRO A 78 6.43 14.87 -4.40
C PRO A 78 7.71 14.02 -4.52
N VAL A 79 7.58 12.73 -4.80
CA VAL A 79 8.67 11.78 -4.94
C VAL A 79 8.69 11.22 -6.35
N ARG A 80 9.76 11.51 -7.10
CA ARG A 80 10.11 10.70 -8.27
C ARG A 80 10.55 9.34 -7.74
N TRP A 81 9.72 8.32 -7.93
CA TRP A 81 10.04 6.92 -7.61
C TRP A 81 11.13 6.42 -8.56
N ASN A 82 12.37 6.78 -8.29
CA ASN A 82 13.55 6.44 -9.09
C ASN A 82 14.04 5.01 -8.80
N GLY A 83 13.14 4.04 -8.82
CA GLY A 83 13.44 2.59 -8.79
C GLY A 83 14.08 2.05 -7.50
N TYR A 84 14.60 2.91 -6.64
CA TYR A 84 15.23 2.53 -5.38
C TYR A 84 14.36 3.03 -4.23
N PRO A 85 14.01 2.20 -3.23
CA PRO A 85 13.46 2.72 -2.00
C PRO A 85 14.53 3.67 -1.44
N PRO A 86 14.19 4.92 -1.08
CA PRO A 86 15.13 5.76 -0.38
C PRO A 86 15.70 4.93 0.77
N LYS A 87 17.02 4.90 0.93
CA LYS A 87 17.62 4.39 2.15
C LYS A 87 17.09 5.29 3.25
N ILE A 88 16.00 4.87 3.88
CA ILE A 88 15.51 5.48 5.11
C ILE A 88 16.49 4.97 6.14
N THR A 89 17.59 5.72 6.27
CA THR A 89 18.44 5.65 7.44
C THR A 89 17.48 5.90 8.60
N PRO A 90 17.29 4.94 9.52
CA PRO A 90 16.48 5.18 10.69
C PRO A 90 17.01 6.48 11.30
N PRO A 91 16.18 7.51 11.52
CA PRO A 91 16.63 8.65 12.29
C PRO A 91 17.24 8.07 13.57
N GLU A 92 18.44 8.54 13.91
CA GLU A 92 19.14 8.16 15.14
C GLU A 92 18.10 8.04 16.23
N LEU A 93 17.96 6.83 16.77
CA LEU A 93 16.73 6.33 17.40
C LEU A 93 16.33 7.26 18.55
N ALA A 94 15.60 8.33 18.24
CA ALA A 94 15.25 9.35 19.19
C ALA A 94 14.51 8.65 20.32
N GLN A 95 14.78 9.02 21.58
CA GLN A 95 14.19 8.34 22.74
C GLN A 95 12.66 8.19 22.62
N GLU A 96 12.00 9.14 21.96
CA GLU A 96 10.58 9.11 21.62
C GLU A 96 10.18 7.93 20.72
N LEU A 97 10.99 7.61 19.70
CA LEU A 97 10.77 6.47 18.81
C LEU A 97 10.93 5.15 19.57
N GLN A 98 11.94 5.04 20.44
CA GLN A 98 12.12 3.86 21.28
C GLN A 98 10.94 3.67 22.26
N GLY A 99 10.49 4.75 22.91
CA GLY A 99 9.30 4.72 23.77
C GLY A 99 8.02 4.31 23.02
N ALA A 100 7.85 4.77 21.77
CA ALA A 100 6.73 4.37 20.91
C ALA A 100 6.82 2.88 20.51
N ILE A 101 8.02 2.39 20.19
CA ILE A 101 8.27 0.97 19.90
C ILE A 101 7.89 0.10 21.10
N ASP A 102 8.32 0.49 22.30
CA ASP A 102 8.07 -0.27 23.51
C ASP A 102 6.58 -0.28 23.88
N LYS A 103 5.89 0.87 23.79
CA LYS A 103 4.43 0.93 23.92
C LYS A 103 3.71 0.02 22.94
N LEU A 104 4.11 0.01 21.67
CA LEU A 104 3.52 -0.90 20.69
C LEU A 104 3.76 -2.37 21.04
N LYS A 105 4.92 -2.71 21.59
CA LYS A 105 5.27 -4.08 22.01
C LYS A 105 4.53 -4.54 23.28
N LEU A 106 4.17 -3.63 24.20
CA LEU A 106 3.41 -3.99 25.41
C LEU A 106 2.08 -4.70 25.09
N GLY A 107 1.45 -4.39 23.96
CA GLY A 107 0.25 -5.09 23.49
C GLY A 107 0.48 -6.53 22.99
N GLY A 108 1.72 -7.00 22.97
CA GLY A 108 2.10 -8.35 22.50
C GLY A 108 1.92 -8.56 21.00
N VAL A 109 2.25 -9.76 20.51
CA VAL A 109 1.93 -10.11 19.11
C VAL A 109 0.46 -10.51 19.05
N LYS A 110 -0.32 -9.87 18.18
CA LYS A 110 -1.77 -10.06 18.04
C LYS A 110 -2.15 -10.32 16.60
N GLY A 111 -3.28 -11.00 16.38
CA GLY A 111 -3.77 -11.29 15.05
C GLY A 111 -4.21 -10.03 14.32
N LEU A 112 -3.83 -9.91 13.04
CA LEU A 112 -4.23 -8.77 12.19
C LEU A 112 -5.73 -8.49 12.19
N LYS A 113 -6.56 -9.54 12.29
CA LYS A 113 -8.03 -9.42 12.27
C LYS A 113 -8.58 -8.63 13.47
N GLU A 114 -7.89 -8.62 14.60
CA GLU A 114 -8.31 -7.91 15.81
C GLU A 114 -8.36 -6.39 15.58
N PHE A 115 -7.52 -5.87 14.68
CA PHE A 115 -7.41 -4.45 14.36
C PHE A 115 -8.18 -4.06 13.09
N LEU A 116 -8.91 -4.99 12.49
CA LEU A 116 -9.61 -4.80 11.22
C LEU A 116 -11.12 -4.97 11.35
N THR A 117 -11.64 -4.84 12.57
CA THR A 117 -13.08 -4.77 12.81
C THR A 117 -13.62 -3.43 12.30
N ILE A 118 -14.91 -3.39 11.94
CA ILE A 118 -15.59 -2.17 11.51
C ILE A 118 -15.43 -1.07 12.57
N GLN A 119 -15.61 -1.44 13.84
CA GLN A 119 -15.47 -0.50 14.96
C GLN A 119 -14.05 0.05 15.07
N ALA A 120 -13.03 -0.82 15.06
CA ALA A 120 -11.65 -0.37 15.22
C ALA A 120 -11.18 0.54 14.08
N LEU A 121 -11.64 0.28 12.85
CA LEU A 121 -11.37 1.14 11.69
C LEU A 121 -12.09 2.49 11.83
N SER A 122 -13.36 2.47 12.22
CA SER A 122 -14.16 3.68 12.45
C SER A 122 -13.55 4.56 13.54
N ASP A 123 -13.20 3.98 14.69
CA ASP A 123 -12.56 4.68 15.81
C ASP A 123 -11.19 5.27 15.40
N ALA A 124 -10.50 4.57 14.51
CA ALA A 124 -9.25 5.02 13.92
C ALA A 124 -9.45 6.06 12.79
N GLY A 125 -10.68 6.43 12.43
CA GLY A 125 -10.97 7.33 11.32
C GLY A 125 -10.48 6.80 9.96
N ILE A 126 -10.34 5.48 9.83
CA ILE A 126 -9.94 4.82 8.59
C ILE A 126 -11.21 4.35 7.89
N GLY A 127 -11.36 4.75 6.62
CA GLY A 127 -12.45 4.24 5.78
C GLY A 127 -12.43 2.72 5.73
N LEU A 128 -13.62 2.11 5.63
CA LEU A 128 -13.72 0.67 5.50
C LEU A 128 -12.91 0.19 4.29
N PRO A 129 -12.16 -0.93 4.39
CA PRO A 129 -11.55 -1.55 3.23
C PRO A 129 -12.63 -1.78 2.16
N PRO A 130 -12.36 -1.46 0.89
CA PRO A 130 -13.26 -1.87 -0.17
C PRO A 130 -13.43 -3.39 -0.14
N THR A 131 -14.67 -3.85 -0.31
CA THR A 131 -14.98 -5.28 -0.39
C THR A 131 -14.30 -5.91 -1.60
N GLN A 132 -14.10 -7.23 -1.59
CA GLN A 132 -13.51 -7.92 -2.74
C GLN A 132 -14.28 -7.63 -4.04
N ASP A 133 -15.61 -7.50 -3.97
CA ASP A 133 -16.46 -7.14 -5.10
C ASP A 133 -16.31 -5.69 -5.56
N GLN A 134 -16.07 -4.76 -4.63
CA GLN A 134 -15.74 -3.37 -4.99
C GLN A 134 -14.39 -3.32 -5.70
N MET A 135 -13.41 -4.04 -5.17
CA MET A 135 -12.07 -4.14 -5.77
C MET A 135 -12.11 -4.77 -7.17
N ASP A 136 -12.90 -5.83 -7.36
CA ASP A 136 -12.99 -6.53 -8.65
C ASP A 136 -13.68 -5.67 -9.71
N ARG A 137 -14.69 -4.88 -9.32
CA ARG A 137 -15.32 -3.88 -10.19
C ARG A 137 -14.37 -2.76 -10.59
N GLU A 138 -13.61 -2.21 -9.66
CA GLU A 138 -12.61 -1.17 -9.94
C GLU A 138 -11.46 -1.68 -10.83
N ALA A 139 -10.99 -2.91 -10.59
CA ALA A 139 -9.98 -3.55 -11.43
C ALA A 139 -10.50 -3.77 -12.86
N MET A 140 -11.76 -4.19 -13.01
CA MET A 140 -12.41 -4.35 -14.31
C MET A 140 -12.51 -3.00 -15.04
N LYS A 141 -12.95 -1.95 -14.34
CA LYS A 141 -13.03 -0.59 -14.88
C LYS A 141 -11.67 -0.07 -15.35
N SER A 142 -10.64 -0.24 -14.52
CA SER A 142 -9.25 0.16 -14.84
C SER A 142 -8.73 -0.55 -16.09
N ARG A 143 -9.04 -1.85 -16.29
CA ARG A 143 -8.69 -2.59 -17.50
C ARG A 143 -9.39 -2.07 -18.75
N HIS A 144 -10.67 -1.72 -18.64
CA HIS A 144 -11.42 -1.12 -19.75
C HIS A 144 -10.86 0.25 -20.13
N GLU A 145 -10.54 1.08 -19.15
CA GLU A 145 -9.93 2.40 -19.36
C GLU A 145 -8.54 2.30 -20.01
N ALA A 146 -7.69 1.39 -19.52
CA ALA A 146 -6.38 1.12 -20.12
C ALA A 146 -6.51 0.64 -21.57
N LYS A 147 -7.43 -0.30 -21.84
CA LYS A 147 -7.69 -0.80 -23.20
C LYS A 147 -8.19 0.31 -24.13
N ALA A 148 -9.07 1.18 -23.64
CA ALA A 148 -9.56 2.33 -24.39
C ALA A 148 -8.46 3.37 -24.66
N ALA A 149 -7.56 3.61 -23.69
CA ALA A 149 -6.41 4.49 -23.87
C ALA A 149 -5.44 3.95 -24.94
N THR A 150 -5.16 2.65 -24.92
CA THR A 150 -4.32 1.99 -25.94
C THR A 150 -4.93 2.09 -27.34
N LEU A 151 -6.25 1.87 -27.45
CA LEU A 151 -6.97 2.03 -28.72
C LEU A 151 -6.90 3.46 -29.25
N ARG A 152 -7.10 4.46 -28.39
CA ARG A 152 -6.98 5.89 -28.76
C ARG A 152 -5.56 6.22 -29.21
N ALA A 153 -4.54 5.76 -28.49
CA ALA A 153 -3.14 5.96 -28.86
C ALA A 153 -2.80 5.32 -30.22
N ALA A 154 -3.33 4.13 -30.50
CA ALA A 154 -3.16 3.47 -31.79
C ALA A 154 -3.86 4.22 -32.93
N GLN A 155 -5.06 4.78 -32.70
CA GLN A 155 -5.80 5.58 -33.68
C GLN A 155 -5.10 6.91 -33.99
N VAL A 156 -4.55 7.59 -32.98
CA VAL A 156 -3.75 8.81 -33.17
C VAL A 156 -2.50 8.49 -34.00
N LYS A 157 -1.78 7.41 -33.67
CA LYS A 157 -0.59 6.98 -34.42
C LYS A 157 -0.90 6.57 -35.87
N ALA A 158 -2.06 5.94 -36.12
CA ALA A 158 -2.51 5.62 -37.47
C ALA A 158 -2.88 6.87 -38.27
N ARG A 159 -3.47 7.88 -37.62
CA ARG A 159 -3.83 9.17 -38.22
C ARG A 159 -2.59 10.00 -38.57
N ASP A 160 -1.59 10.04 -37.67
CA ASP A 160 -0.34 10.79 -37.88
C ASP A 160 0.59 10.13 -38.92
N SER A 161 0.43 8.82 -39.18
CA SER A 161 1.22 8.10 -40.20
C SER A 161 0.62 8.15 -41.61
N GLY A 162 -0.45 8.93 -41.82
CA GLY A 162 -1.01 9.18 -43.16
C GLY A 162 -1.62 7.96 -43.85
N ARG A 163 -1.82 6.83 -43.17
CA ARG A 163 -2.55 5.68 -43.73
C ARG A 163 -4.05 5.88 -43.56
N SER A 164 -4.67 6.50 -44.57
CA SER A 164 -6.12 6.38 -44.78
C SER A 164 -6.45 4.90 -45.03
N ILE A 165 -7.19 4.27 -44.11
CA ILE A 165 -7.77 2.95 -44.35
C ILE A 165 -9.11 3.19 -45.05
N THR A 166 -9.12 3.16 -46.38
CA THR A 166 -10.36 3.02 -47.17
C THR A 166 -10.75 1.55 -47.20
N PHE A 167 -11.92 1.23 -46.66
CA PHE A 167 -12.59 -0.06 -46.87
C PHE A 167 -13.42 0.05 -48.16
N TRP A 168 -13.21 -0.87 -49.09
CA TRP A 168 -14.19 -1.24 -50.12
C TRP A 168 -14.87 -2.53 -49.68
#